data_AF-A0A318D8J2-F1
#
_entry.id   AF-A0A318D8J2-F1
#
_cell.length_a   1.000
_cell.length_b   1.000
_cell.length_c   1.000
_cell.angle_alpha   90.00
_cell.angle_beta   90.00
_cell.angle_gamma   90.00
#
_symmetry.space_group_name_H-M   'P 1'
#
loop_
_entity.id
_entity.type
_entity.pdbx_description
1 polymer ?
#
loop_
_entity_poly.entity_id
_entity_poly.type
_entity_poly.pdbx_seq_one_letter_code
_entity_poly.pdbx_strand_id
1 'polypeptide(L)'
;MSNLSSALLEQPKYLFFFLGCLLVFVGIFHAVYFYVRYQRKLDKQFMRDNYYSGGFLFDVSRLSNYAMFILFPGRTKDKKTQSFFKNLEPKIKTHLLFHYFVMFIGVISLFTPIVLTYF
;
A
#
# COMPACT_ATOMS: atom_id res chain seq x y z
N MET A 1 -35.95 -6.65 0.00
CA MET A 1 -34.48 -6.52 0.05
C MET A 1 -33.75 -7.88 0.13
N SER A 2 -34.40 -9.01 -0.20
CA SER A 2 -33.83 -10.37 -0.10
C SER A 2 -33.05 -10.85 -1.33
N ASN A 3 -33.09 -10.15 -2.47
CA ASN A 3 -32.57 -10.68 -3.74
C ASN A 3 -31.16 -10.20 -4.10
N LEU A 4 -30.68 -9.11 -3.49
CA LEU A 4 -29.36 -8.56 -3.80
C LEU A 4 -28.26 -9.29 -3.04
N SER A 5 -28.51 -9.63 -1.77
CA SER A 5 -27.57 -10.35 -0.91
C SER A 5 -27.39 -11.82 -1.35
N SER A 6 -28.45 -12.50 -1.77
CA SER A 6 -28.37 -13.86 -2.31
C SER A 6 -27.62 -13.90 -3.64
N ALA A 7 -27.92 -13.00 -4.57
CA ALA A 7 -27.24 -12.92 -5.86
C ALA A 7 -25.74 -12.58 -5.73
N LEU A 8 -25.35 -11.74 -4.77
CA LEU A 8 -23.94 -11.45 -4.48
C LEU A 8 -23.18 -12.66 -3.89
N LEU A 9 -23.85 -13.47 -3.04
CA LEU A 9 -23.28 -14.69 -2.48
C LEU A 9 -23.14 -15.81 -3.52
N GLU A 10 -24.04 -15.87 -4.50
CA GLU A 10 -23.98 -16.83 -5.60
C GLU A 10 -22.84 -16.57 -6.58
N GLN A 11 -22.30 -15.35 -6.61
CA GLN A 11 -21.23 -14.97 -7.54
C GLN A 11 -20.05 -14.29 -6.83
N PRO A 12 -19.33 -15.03 -5.96
CA PRO A 12 -18.26 -14.48 -5.13
C PRO A 12 -17.15 -13.81 -5.94
N LYS A 13 -16.94 -14.23 -7.18
CA LYS A 13 -15.98 -13.62 -8.11
C LYS A 13 -16.23 -12.13 -8.36
N TYR A 14 -17.49 -11.71 -8.49
CA TYR A 14 -17.80 -10.29 -8.71
C TYR A 14 -17.65 -9.47 -7.44
N LEU A 15 -17.93 -10.08 -6.27
CA LEU A 15 -17.68 -9.46 -4.98
C LEU A 15 -16.18 -9.20 -4.76
N PHE A 16 -15.32 -10.20 -5.00
CA PHE A 16 -13.86 -10.04 -4.89
C PHE A 16 -13.32 -9.01 -5.89
N PHE A 17 -13.81 -9.02 -7.13
CA PHE A 17 -13.42 -8.04 -8.14
C PHE A 17 -13.80 -6.61 -7.71
N PHE A 18 -15.06 -6.40 -7.30
CA PHE A 18 -15.54 -5.09 -6.86
C PHE A 18 -14.78 -4.59 -5.62
N LEU A 19 -14.58 -5.47 -4.63
CA LEU A 19 -13.80 -5.15 -3.42
C LEU A 19 -12.36 -4.81 -3.78
N GLY A 20 -11.73 -5.56 -4.68
CA GLY A 20 -10.39 -5.30 -5.18
C GLY A 20 -10.27 -3.93 -5.85
N CYS A 21 -11.18 -3.61 -6.77
CA CYS A 21 -11.27 -2.30 -7.42
C CYS A 21 -11.42 -1.17 -6.39
N LEU A 22 -12.34 -1.32 -5.42
CA LEU A 22 -12.58 -0.33 -4.38
C LEU A 22 -11.33 -0.09 -3.52
N LEU A 23 -10.68 -1.16 -3.06
CA LEU A 23 -9.48 -1.06 -2.24
C LEU A 23 -8.29 -0.46 -3.00
N VAL A 24 -8.07 -0.85 -4.25
CA VAL A 24 -7.03 -0.24 -5.10
C VAL A 24 -7.31 1.25 -5.30
N PHE A 25 -8.56 1.62 -5.55
CA PHE A 25 -8.95 3.02 -5.67
C PHE A 25 -8.65 3.80 -4.37
N VAL A 26 -9.07 3.29 -3.21
CA VAL A 26 -8.74 3.88 -1.90
C VAL A 26 -7.22 3.99 -1.70
N GLY A 27 -6.47 2.95 -2.09
CA GLY A 27 -5.02 2.93 -2.01
C GLY A 27 -4.35 3.99 -2.87
N ILE A 28 -4.83 4.22 -4.10
CA ILE A 28 -4.35 5.29 -4.99
C ILE A 28 -4.61 6.67 -4.38
N PHE A 29 -5.83 6.93 -3.91
CA PHE A 29 -6.16 8.21 -3.26
C PHE A 29 -5.32 8.44 -2.00
N HIS A 30 -5.10 7.39 -1.21
CA HIS A 30 -4.23 7.44 -0.04
C HIS A 30 -2.77 7.70 -0.41
N ALA A 31 -2.26 7.10 -1.48
CA ALA A 31 -0.92 7.40 -2.01
C ALA A 31 -0.79 8.87 -2.43
N VAL A 32 -1.77 9.42 -3.14
CA VAL A 32 -1.78 10.85 -3.52
C VAL A 32 -1.77 11.73 -2.27
N TYR A 33 -2.65 11.43 -1.29
CA TYR A 33 -2.68 12.16 -0.02
C TYR A 33 -1.33 12.10 0.70
N PHE A 34 -0.71 10.92 0.79
CA PHE A 34 0.57 10.76 1.44
C PHE A 34 1.70 11.47 0.69
N TYR A 35 1.68 11.41 -0.64
CA TYR A 35 2.63 12.11 -1.51
C TYR A 35 2.64 13.61 -1.21
N VAL A 36 1.46 14.22 -1.21
CA VAL A 36 1.31 15.66 -0.98
C VAL A 36 1.66 16.03 0.47
N ARG A 37 1.29 15.21 1.45
CA ARG A 37 1.37 15.59 2.87
C ARG A 37 2.67 15.20 3.57
N TYR A 38 3.22 14.01 3.29
CA TYR A 38 4.28 13.40 4.10
C TYR A 38 5.53 13.01 3.31
N GLN A 39 5.37 12.56 2.06
CA GLN A 39 6.44 11.93 1.26
C GLN A 39 7.69 12.80 1.15
N ARG A 40 7.54 14.06 0.73
CA ARG A 40 8.70 14.96 0.53
C ARG A 40 9.52 15.16 1.82
N LYS A 41 8.85 15.26 2.97
CA LYS A 41 9.52 15.43 4.27
C LYS A 41 10.22 14.12 4.68
N LEU A 42 9.54 13.00 4.51
CA LEU A 42 10.07 11.67 4.81
C LEU A 42 11.32 11.37 3.98
N ASP A 43 11.26 11.58 2.67
CA ASP A 43 12.36 11.30 1.75
C ASP A 43 13.58 12.18 2.03
N LYS A 44 13.38 13.46 2.34
CA LYS A 44 14.49 14.35 2.73
C LYS A 44 15.15 13.90 4.03
N GLN A 45 14.38 13.43 5.01
CA GLN A 45 14.94 12.93 6.27
C GLN A 45 15.71 11.63 6.08
N PHE A 46 15.20 10.74 5.22
CA PHE A 46 15.80 9.44 4.95
C PHE A 46 17.05 9.54 4.06
N MET A 47 16.92 10.22 2.92
CA MET A 47 17.94 10.28 1.86
C MET A 47 18.95 11.41 2.06
N ARG A 48 18.59 12.46 2.82
CA ARG A 48 19.44 13.64 3.07
C ARG A 48 19.98 14.22 1.76
N ASP A 49 21.30 14.22 1.58
CA ASP A 49 21.99 14.78 0.42
C ASP A 49 21.76 13.99 -0.86
N ASN A 50 21.35 12.72 -0.76
CA ASN A 50 21.01 11.87 -1.90
C ASN A 50 19.54 11.99 -2.31
N TYR A 51 18.82 13.01 -1.83
CA TYR A 51 17.41 13.19 -2.17
C TYR A 51 17.24 13.48 -3.67
N TYR A 52 16.55 12.58 -4.35
CA TYR A 52 16.12 12.74 -5.74
C TYR A 52 14.61 12.48 -5.85
N SER A 53 13.92 13.32 -6.61
CA SER A 53 12.53 13.12 -7.01
C SER A 53 12.48 12.74 -8.48
N GLY A 54 11.93 11.57 -8.77
CA GLY A 54 11.74 11.07 -10.14
C GLY A 54 10.33 11.37 -10.67
N GLY A 55 9.58 12.25 -10.00
CA GLY A 55 8.16 12.48 -10.26
C GLY A 55 7.23 11.57 -9.43
N PHE A 56 5.92 11.82 -9.54
CA PHE A 56 4.90 11.20 -8.68
C PHE A 56 4.96 9.66 -8.65
N LEU A 57 4.95 9.01 -9.82
CA LEU A 57 4.92 7.55 -9.91
C LEU A 57 6.15 6.90 -9.29
N PHE A 58 7.33 7.48 -9.54
CA PHE A 58 8.58 7.01 -8.97
C PHE A 58 8.59 7.19 -7.45
N ASP A 59 8.16 8.35 -6.96
CA ASP A 59 8.17 8.67 -5.55
C ASP A 59 7.18 7.78 -4.77
N VAL A 60 5.97 7.59 -5.29
CA VAL A 60 4.93 6.73 -4.69
C VAL A 60 5.32 5.25 -4.71
N SER A 61 6.10 4.80 -5.70
CA SER A 61 6.61 3.41 -5.71
C SER A 61 7.44 3.06 -4.48
N ARG A 62 8.03 4.06 -3.80
CA ARG A 62 8.82 3.87 -2.58
C ARG A 62 7.96 3.61 -1.34
N LEU A 63 6.67 3.95 -1.34
CA LEU A 63 5.77 3.76 -0.19
C LEU A 63 5.73 2.30 0.26
N SER A 64 5.59 1.38 -0.68
CA SER A 64 5.56 -0.06 -0.41
C SER A 64 6.89 -0.55 0.16
N ASN A 65 8.02 -0.02 -0.32
CA ASN A 65 9.35 -0.35 0.22
C ASN A 65 9.51 0.16 1.66
N TYR A 66 9.02 1.36 1.97
CA TYR A 66 9.08 1.92 3.31
C TYR A 66 8.22 1.12 4.31
N ALA A 67 7.03 0.68 3.89
CA ALA A 67 6.22 -0.22 4.69
C ALA A 67 6.93 -1.56 4.94
N MET A 68 7.61 -2.10 3.93
CA MET A 68 8.39 -3.33 4.06
C MET A 68 9.57 -3.19 5.05
N PHE A 69 10.23 -2.03 5.10
CA PHE A 69 11.27 -1.77 6.11
C PHE A 69 10.73 -1.71 7.53
N ILE A 70 9.47 -1.29 7.71
CA ILE A 70 8.79 -1.29 9.01
C ILE A 70 8.40 -2.72 9.42
N LEU A 71 7.81 -3.50 8.50
CA LEU A 71 7.33 -4.87 8.77
C LEU A 71 8.48 -5.87 8.93
N PHE A 72 9.53 -5.74 8.13
CA PHE A 72 10.63 -6.69 8.04
C PHE A 72 11.98 -5.99 8.18
N PRO A 73 12.31 -5.44 9.37
CA PRO A 73 13.56 -4.70 9.59
C PRO A 73 14.79 -5.58 9.32
N GLY A 74 14.70 -6.90 9.51
CA GLY A 74 15.78 -7.85 9.19
C GLY A 74 16.11 -7.98 7.70
N ARG A 75 15.23 -7.50 6.80
CA ARG A 75 15.44 -7.58 5.34
C ARG A 75 16.48 -6.59 4.84
N THR A 76 16.66 -5.47 5.54
CA THR A 76 17.70 -4.48 5.23
C THR A 76 18.95 -4.80 6.02
N LYS A 77 20.10 -4.99 5.35
CA LYS A 77 21.41 -5.13 6.02
C LYS A 77 21.94 -3.79 6.55
N ASP A 78 21.32 -2.68 6.17
CA ASP A 78 21.72 -1.34 6.59
C ASP A 78 21.10 -0.98 7.96
N LYS A 79 21.98 -0.87 8.98
CA LYS A 79 21.61 -0.46 10.34
C LYS A 79 21.00 0.95 10.37
N LYS A 80 21.40 1.84 9.46
CA LYS A 80 20.87 3.22 9.39
C LYS A 80 19.41 3.20 8.96
N THR A 81 19.08 2.45 7.91
CA THR A 81 17.69 2.24 7.46
C THR A 81 16.83 1.61 8.56
N GLN A 82 17.32 0.55 9.22
CA GLN A 82 16.60 -0.08 10.33
C GLN A 82 16.30 0.93 11.45
N SER A 83 17.31 1.68 11.90
CA SER A 83 17.15 2.67 12.96
C SER A 83 16.19 3.80 12.57
N PHE A 84 16.25 4.26 11.32
CA PHE A 84 15.35 5.31 10.81
C PHE A 84 13.89 4.86 10.87
N PHE A 85 13.55 3.72 10.27
CA PHE A 85 12.17 3.23 10.24
C PHE A 85 11.69 2.74 11.62
N LYS A 86 12.60 2.26 12.49
CA LYS A 86 12.30 1.94 13.89
C LYS A 86 11.89 3.19 14.68
N ASN A 87 12.54 4.34 14.46
CA ASN A 87 12.28 5.58 15.18
C ASN A 87 11.29 6.53 14.47
N LEU A 88 10.73 6.10 13.34
CA LEU A 88 9.77 6.90 12.59
C LEU A 88 8.50 7.18 13.42
N GLU A 89 7.95 8.38 13.26
CA GLU A 89 6.73 8.82 13.95
C GLU A 89 5.59 7.79 13.76
N PRO A 90 4.90 7.36 14.84
CA PRO A 90 3.85 6.34 14.77
C PRO A 90 2.79 6.65 13.72
N LYS A 91 2.40 7.92 13.58
CA LYS A 91 1.44 8.38 12.58
C LYS A 91 1.88 8.06 11.15
N ILE A 92 3.14 8.34 10.82
CA ILE A 92 3.68 8.07 9.47
C ILE A 92 3.75 6.56 9.23
N LYS A 93 4.18 5.79 10.24
CA LYS A 93 4.17 4.31 10.16
C LYS A 93 2.78 3.77 9.86
N THR A 94 1.75 4.25 10.57
CA THR A 94 0.37 3.81 10.34
C THR A 94 -0.08 4.10 8.91
N HIS A 95 0.21 5.28 8.37
CA HIS A 95 -0.10 5.58 6.97
C HIS A 95 0.62 4.64 5.99
N LEU A 96 1.92 4.40 6.18
CA LEU A 96 2.69 3.51 5.31
C LEU A 96 2.15 2.07 5.35
N LEU A 97 1.89 1.55 6.55
CA LEU A 97 1.33 0.21 6.72
C LEU A 97 -0.10 0.11 6.17
N PHE A 98 -0.95 1.10 6.43
CA PHE A 98 -2.30 1.16 5.87
C PHE A 98 -2.25 1.10 4.35
N HIS A 99 -1.44 1.93 3.71
CA HIS A 99 -1.30 1.94 2.25
C HIS A 99 -0.86 0.58 1.74
N TYR A 100 0.17 -0.01 2.37
CA TYR A 100 0.69 -1.32 1.99
C TYR A 100 -0.38 -2.42 2.08
N PHE A 101 -1.09 -2.53 3.20
CA PHE A 101 -2.12 -3.55 3.37
C PHE A 101 -3.33 -3.33 2.46
N VAL A 102 -3.79 -2.09 2.29
CA VAL A 102 -4.90 -1.77 1.38
C VAL A 102 -4.54 -2.13 -0.06
N MET A 103 -3.34 -1.76 -0.53
CA MET A 103 -2.90 -2.12 -1.87
C MET A 103 -2.71 -3.63 -2.01
N PHE A 104 -2.10 -4.29 -1.02
CA PHE A 104 -1.86 -5.74 -1.05
C PHE A 104 -3.17 -6.54 -1.07
N ILE A 105 -4.09 -6.25 -0.16
CA ILE A 105 -5.40 -6.91 -0.09
C ILE A 105 -6.22 -6.55 -1.34
N GLY A 106 -6.17 -5.30 -1.81
CA GLY A 106 -6.85 -4.87 -3.02
C GLY A 106 -6.39 -5.61 -4.26
N VAL A 107 -5.08 -5.74 -4.45
CA VAL A 107 -4.50 -6.51 -5.57
C VAL A 107 -4.86 -7.99 -5.45
N ILE A 108 -4.70 -8.62 -4.29
CA ILE A 108 -5.10 -10.03 -4.10
C ILE A 108 -6.58 -10.22 -4.44
N SER A 109 -7.46 -9.37 -3.93
CA SER A 109 -8.90 -9.45 -4.18
C SER A 109 -9.23 -9.25 -5.67
N LEU A 110 -8.52 -8.34 -6.34
CA LEU A 110 -8.69 -8.06 -7.76
C LEU A 110 -8.34 -9.26 -8.65
N PHE A 111 -7.29 -10.02 -8.29
CA PHE A 111 -6.81 -11.16 -9.08
C PHE A 111 -7.42 -12.51 -8.66
N THR A 112 -8.04 -12.60 -7.48
CA THR A 112 -8.72 -13.82 -7.00
C THR A 112 -9.76 -14.37 -7.99
N PRO A 113 -10.61 -13.56 -8.66
CA PRO A 113 -11.57 -14.04 -9.67
C PRO A 113 -10.92 -14.79 -10.83
N ILE A 114 -9.71 -14.37 -11.24
CA ILE A 114 -8.96 -15.04 -12.31
C ILE A 114 -8.56 -16.42 -11.83
N VAL A 115 -8.00 -16.52 -10.63
CA VAL A 115 -7.63 -17.81 -10.03
C VAL A 115 -8.85 -18.73 -9.94
N LEU A 116 -9.97 -18.24 -9.40
CA LEU A 116 -11.22 -19.01 -9.28
C LEU A 116 -11.86 -19.43 -10.62
N THR A 117 -11.50 -18.79 -11.73
CA THR A 117 -12.05 -19.10 -13.05
C THR A 117 -11.23 -20.15 -13.78
N TYR A 118 -9.91 -20.16 -13.56
CA TYR A 118 -8.96 -20.95 -14.34
C TYR A 118 -8.28 -22.09 -13.56
N PHE A 119 -8.42 -22.14 -12.23
CA PHE A 119 -7.85 -23.16 -11.34
C PHE A 119 -8.92 -23.68 -10.36
#